data_AF-A0A435FQA4-F1
#
_entry.id   AF-A0A435FQA4-F1
#
_cell.length_a   1.000
_cell.length_b   1.000
_cell.length_c   1.000
_cell.angle_alpha   90.00
_cell.angle_beta   90.00
_cell.angle_gamma   90.00
#
_symmetry.space_group_name_H-M   'P 1'
#
loop_
_entity.id
_entity.type
_entity.pdbx_description
1 polymer ?
#
loop_
_entity_poly.entity_id
_entity_poly.type
_entity_poly.pdbx_seq_one_letter_code
_entity_poly.pdbx_strand_id
1 'polypeptide(L)'
;MFFAVAALLVVLRARELKGWQLVAAGVLSGLAFLATQKSIYFNLALGLGLVADAALMRRYTAGVVRGAWLVSGWTIPIIAYCFIFGGADPIPIARNLIFGPIEIAGRGGGDYGGLRRYVLQTLARNYVLYVLCFAGMALSLTQIMKLDERRRIALIFSVVITVLVFAHDQPWPYVFIMALPFMSLWSLTMLDGLATRVLYLRIAWAALAAAIAMSFVVNLLYLRIDNAAQLELVARAESLLASDERYFDGIGMLPNRMEPTTLWLDKHYVLKTLRESGRSEAYSVLSKSPPKLILWSYRMDYIYPVVAPLILNGYVRIAPNLRIAGVRLQPGERKIFDVPIAGSYALYNKDGTQLSGQVDVDGKVLAPPLQLSPGPKTVTLHDPAGEALLLPTGFYAGRFKPGSDNDLLFEGVYD
;
A
#
# COMPACT_ATOMS: atom_id res chain seq x y z
N MET A 1 -3.47 -4.04 -14.94
CA MET A 1 -3.56 -5.33 -15.66
C MET A 1 -4.42 -5.25 -16.92
N PHE A 2 -5.71 -4.89 -16.82
CA PHE A 2 -6.63 -4.84 -17.97
C PHE A 2 -6.03 -4.12 -19.21
N PHE A 3 -5.61 -2.87 -19.07
CA PHE A 3 -5.05 -2.10 -20.17
C PHE A 3 -3.78 -2.71 -20.80
N ALA A 4 -2.88 -3.28 -19.99
CA ALA A 4 -1.66 -3.92 -20.47
C ALA A 4 -1.97 -5.21 -21.27
N VAL A 5 -2.91 -6.03 -20.78
CA VAL A 5 -3.38 -7.22 -21.50
C VAL A 5 -4.10 -6.82 -22.79
N ALA A 6 -4.94 -5.78 -22.75
CA ALA A 6 -5.63 -5.27 -23.93
C ALA A 6 -4.65 -4.75 -24.98
N ALA A 7 -3.59 -4.03 -24.59
CA ALA A 7 -2.55 -3.57 -25.49
C ALA A 7 -1.86 -4.73 -26.23
N LEU A 8 -1.45 -5.78 -25.49
CA LEU A 8 -0.88 -6.98 -26.10
C LEU A 8 -1.89 -7.68 -27.02
N LEU A 9 -3.15 -7.80 -26.59
CA LEU A 9 -4.20 -8.46 -27.37
C LEU A 9 -4.49 -7.75 -28.70
N VAL A 10 -4.45 -6.41 -28.74
CA VAL A 10 -4.55 -5.64 -30.00
C VAL A 10 -3.45 -6.03 -30.97
N VAL A 11 -2.21 -6.14 -30.49
CA VAL A 11 -1.05 -6.58 -31.30
C VAL A 11 -1.22 -8.04 -31.77
N LEU A 12 -1.65 -8.93 -30.89
CA LEU A 12 -1.77 -10.37 -31.20
C LEU A 12 -2.96 -10.70 -32.13
N ARG A 13 -4.04 -9.91 -32.13
CA ARG A 13 -5.21 -10.16 -32.99
C ARG A 13 -5.04 -9.65 -34.42
N ALA A 14 -4.15 -8.69 -34.65
CA ALA A 14 -3.92 -8.11 -35.97
C ALA A 14 -3.39 -9.15 -36.97
N ARG A 15 -4.05 -9.33 -38.13
CA ARG A 15 -3.55 -10.18 -39.23
C ARG A 15 -2.25 -9.64 -39.81
N GLU A 16 -2.18 -8.32 -39.93
CA GLU A 16 -0.98 -7.56 -40.26
C GLU A 16 -0.94 -6.36 -39.31
N LEU A 17 0.24 -6.07 -38.76
CA LEU A 17 0.42 -4.96 -37.81
C LEU A 17 0.39 -3.62 -38.54
N LYS A 18 -0.78 -2.98 -38.58
CA LYS A 18 -0.96 -1.64 -39.15
C LYS A 18 -0.62 -0.56 -38.11
N GLY A 19 -0.18 0.61 -38.59
CA GLY A 19 0.19 1.74 -37.73
C GLY A 19 -0.88 2.13 -36.71
N TRP A 20 -2.15 2.21 -37.12
CA TRP A 20 -3.25 2.57 -36.21
C TRP A 20 -3.47 1.56 -35.07
N GLN A 21 -3.20 0.27 -35.30
CA GLN A 21 -3.30 -0.75 -34.24
C GLN A 21 -2.19 -0.61 -33.22
N LEU A 22 -0.99 -0.23 -33.67
CA LEU A 22 0.14 0.06 -32.80
C LEU A 22 -0.10 1.35 -32.00
N VAL A 23 -0.71 2.35 -32.62
CA VAL A 23 -1.17 3.55 -31.90
C VAL A 23 -2.22 3.17 -30.85
N ALA A 24 -3.22 2.35 -31.18
CA ALA A 24 -4.24 1.90 -30.22
C ALA A 24 -3.63 1.08 -29.07
N ALA A 25 -2.70 0.18 -29.36
CA ALA A 25 -1.93 -0.55 -28.35
C ALA A 25 -1.09 0.40 -27.49
N GLY A 26 -0.52 1.45 -28.10
CA GLY A 26 0.18 2.53 -27.42
C GLY A 26 -0.73 3.28 -26.46
N VAL A 27 -1.93 3.70 -26.89
CA VAL A 27 -2.91 4.38 -26.04
C VAL A 27 -3.27 3.52 -24.83
N LEU A 28 -3.56 2.23 -25.03
CA LEU A 28 -3.85 1.30 -23.93
C LEU A 28 -2.65 1.14 -22.99
N SER A 29 -1.44 1.03 -23.54
CA SER A 29 -0.19 0.98 -22.75
C SER A 29 0.06 2.27 -21.96
N GLY A 30 -0.30 3.44 -22.51
CA GLY A 30 -0.23 4.74 -21.84
C GLY A 30 -1.26 4.87 -20.72
N LEU A 31 -2.50 4.42 -20.96
CA LEU A 31 -3.53 4.34 -19.91
C LEU A 31 -3.11 3.39 -18.78
N ALA A 32 -2.44 2.28 -19.09
CA ALA A 32 -1.87 1.41 -18.06
C ALA A 32 -0.85 2.15 -17.18
N PHE A 33 -0.03 3.02 -17.78
CA PHE A 33 0.99 3.82 -17.08
C PHE A 33 0.38 4.88 -16.17
N LEU A 34 -0.68 5.54 -16.66
CA LEU A 34 -1.44 6.49 -15.85
C LEU A 34 -2.18 5.83 -14.69
N ALA A 35 -2.63 4.59 -14.86
CA ALA A 35 -3.23 3.82 -13.78
C ALA A 35 -2.19 3.38 -12.74
N THR A 36 -0.97 3.02 -13.18
CA THR A 36 0.16 2.73 -12.29
C THR A 36 1.49 2.79 -13.03
N GLN A 37 2.47 3.49 -12.47
CA GLN A 37 3.81 3.61 -13.08
C GLN A 37 4.57 2.28 -13.15
N LYS A 38 4.19 1.28 -12.34
CA LYS A 38 4.73 -0.09 -12.44
C LYS A 38 4.43 -0.72 -13.81
N SER A 39 3.46 -0.18 -14.56
CA SER A 39 3.19 -0.65 -15.91
C SER A 39 4.34 -0.37 -16.89
N ILE A 40 5.35 0.42 -16.53
CA ILE A 40 6.52 0.66 -17.36
C ILE A 40 7.18 -0.67 -17.79
N TYR A 41 7.14 -1.70 -16.94
CA TYR A 41 7.63 -3.03 -17.29
C TYR A 41 6.86 -3.64 -18.46
N PHE A 42 5.54 -3.47 -18.50
CA PHE A 42 4.72 -3.92 -19.62
C PHE A 42 5.01 -3.16 -20.90
N ASN A 43 5.15 -1.84 -20.78
CA ASN A 43 5.38 -0.97 -21.93
C ASN A 43 6.73 -1.32 -22.57
N LEU A 44 7.76 -1.52 -21.74
CA LEU A 44 9.07 -1.98 -22.18
C LEU A 44 9.01 -3.39 -22.79
N ALA A 45 8.32 -4.33 -22.15
CA ALA A 45 8.15 -5.69 -22.68
C ALA A 45 7.44 -5.72 -24.04
N LEU A 46 6.41 -4.87 -24.24
CA LEU A 46 5.68 -4.75 -25.51
C LEU A 46 6.55 -4.12 -26.60
N GLY A 47 7.23 -3.02 -26.28
CA GLY A 47 8.16 -2.37 -27.21
C GLY A 47 9.28 -3.31 -27.64
N LEU A 48 9.91 -4.01 -26.70
CA LEU A 48 10.95 -4.99 -26.99
C LEU A 48 10.41 -6.19 -27.76
N GLY A 49 9.19 -6.67 -27.46
CA GLY A 49 8.54 -7.72 -28.24
C GLY A 49 8.41 -7.38 -29.73
N LEU A 50 7.99 -6.15 -30.04
CA LEU A 50 7.82 -5.67 -31.42
C LEU A 50 9.17 -5.45 -32.13
N VAL A 51 10.14 -4.84 -31.44
CA VAL A 51 11.44 -4.49 -32.04
C VAL A 51 12.33 -5.73 -32.19
N ALA A 52 12.39 -6.59 -31.17
CA ALA A 52 13.22 -7.79 -31.21
C ALA A 52 12.67 -8.83 -32.20
N ASP A 53 11.35 -8.97 -32.34
CA ASP A 53 10.75 -9.77 -33.43
C ASP A 53 11.23 -9.30 -34.80
N ALA A 54 11.15 -7.99 -35.04
CA ALA A 54 11.56 -7.40 -36.31
C ALA A 54 13.06 -7.58 -36.56
N ALA A 55 13.89 -7.41 -35.51
CA ALA A 55 15.34 -7.63 -35.58
C ALA A 55 15.70 -9.09 -35.87
N LEU A 56 15.05 -10.07 -35.23
CA LEU A 56 15.25 -11.50 -35.49
C LEU A 56 14.95 -11.87 -36.94
N MET A 57 13.95 -11.21 -37.54
CA MET A 57 13.61 -11.35 -38.96
C MET A 57 14.39 -10.42 -39.88
N ARG A 58 15.41 -9.70 -39.38
CA ARG A 58 16.23 -8.73 -40.12
C ARG A 58 15.43 -7.58 -40.76
N ARG A 59 14.26 -7.26 -40.22
CA ARG A 59 13.34 -6.19 -40.66
C ARG A 59 13.50 -4.92 -39.81
N TYR A 60 14.73 -4.39 -39.70
CA TYR A 60 15.06 -3.32 -38.76
C TYR A 60 14.22 -2.05 -38.93
N THR A 61 14.00 -1.60 -40.17
CA THR A 61 13.19 -0.42 -40.49
C THR A 61 11.75 -0.58 -40.00
N ALA A 62 11.15 -1.75 -40.25
CA ALA A 62 9.82 -2.07 -39.76
C ALA A 62 9.77 -2.08 -38.21
N GLY A 63 10.82 -2.56 -37.55
CA GLY A 63 10.95 -2.51 -36.09
C GLY A 63 10.93 -1.08 -35.54
N VAL A 64 11.72 -0.18 -36.13
CA VAL A 64 11.75 1.24 -35.74
C VAL A 64 10.40 1.90 -35.96
N VAL A 65 9.78 1.69 -37.13
CA VAL A 65 8.45 2.24 -37.45
C VAL A 65 7.39 1.73 -36.47
N ARG A 66 7.43 0.44 -36.10
CA ARG A 66 6.51 -0.14 -35.10
C ARG A 66 6.67 0.50 -33.74
N GLY A 67 7.91 0.68 -33.30
CA GLY A 67 8.23 1.36 -32.03
C GLY A 67 7.75 2.81 -32.03
N ALA A 68 7.98 3.55 -33.12
CA ALA A 68 7.53 4.93 -33.25
C ALA A 68 6.00 5.04 -33.14
N TRP A 69 5.24 4.19 -33.84
CA TRP A 69 3.77 4.19 -33.73
C TRP A 69 3.27 3.87 -32.32
N LEU A 70 3.92 2.91 -31.63
CA LEU A 70 3.58 2.56 -30.25
C LEU A 70 3.81 3.74 -29.30
N VAL A 71 4.97 4.38 -29.38
CA VAL A 71 5.34 5.53 -28.52
C VAL A 71 4.44 6.73 -28.80
N SER A 72 4.11 7.00 -30.07
CA SER A 72 3.15 8.05 -30.44
C SER A 72 1.79 7.80 -29.77
N GLY A 73 1.28 6.57 -29.82
CA GLY A 73 0.05 6.20 -29.13
C GLY A 73 0.13 6.33 -27.61
N TRP A 74 1.25 5.92 -27.02
CA TRP A 74 1.50 6.00 -25.57
C TRP A 74 1.51 7.43 -25.04
N THR A 75 2.00 8.37 -25.84
CA THR A 75 2.13 9.78 -25.47
C THR A 75 0.76 10.49 -25.40
N ILE A 76 -0.21 10.09 -26.22
CA ILE A 76 -1.55 10.71 -26.29
C ILE A 76 -2.26 10.77 -24.93
N PRO A 77 -2.51 9.64 -24.22
CA PRO A 77 -3.21 9.68 -22.94
C PRO A 77 -2.43 10.46 -21.86
N ILE A 78 -1.09 10.45 -21.90
CA ILE A 78 -0.25 11.17 -20.94
C ILE A 78 -0.39 12.67 -21.13
N ILE A 79 -0.32 13.15 -22.38
CA ILE A 79 -0.58 14.56 -22.70
C ILE A 79 -1.98 14.95 -22.21
N ALA A 80 -3.01 14.15 -22.55
CA ALA A 80 -4.38 14.42 -22.12
C ALA A 80 -4.49 14.51 -20.59
N TYR A 81 -3.86 13.58 -19.86
CA TYR A 81 -3.84 13.59 -18.39
C TYR A 81 -3.19 14.87 -17.83
N CYS A 82 -2.05 15.28 -18.39
CA CYS A 82 -1.35 16.49 -17.92
C CYS A 82 -2.21 17.75 -18.12
N PHE A 83 -2.95 17.85 -19.23
CA PHE A 83 -3.87 18.96 -19.47
C PHE A 83 -5.14 18.89 -18.61
N ILE A 84 -5.73 17.71 -18.43
CA ILE A 84 -6.93 17.53 -17.60
C ILE A 84 -6.67 17.93 -16.14
N PHE A 85 -5.53 17.52 -15.58
CA PHE A 85 -5.22 17.76 -14.16
C PHE A 85 -4.35 19.01 -13.90
N GLY A 86 -3.57 19.45 -14.87
CA GLY A 86 -2.72 20.64 -14.74
C GLY A 86 -3.36 21.93 -15.26
N GLY A 87 -4.44 21.83 -16.06
CA GLY A 87 -5.10 23.00 -16.63
C GLY A 87 -4.14 23.87 -17.45
N ALA A 88 -3.95 25.12 -16.99
CA ALA A 88 -3.06 26.09 -17.64
C ALA A 88 -1.56 25.83 -17.40
N ASP A 89 -1.19 25.05 -16.37
CA ASP A 89 0.20 24.67 -16.10
C ASP A 89 0.34 23.13 -15.99
N PRO A 90 0.46 22.43 -17.14
CA PRO A 90 0.57 20.97 -17.18
C PRO A 90 1.97 20.45 -16.79
N ILE A 91 2.98 21.32 -16.71
CA ILE A 91 4.39 20.91 -16.53
C ILE A 91 4.64 20.28 -15.14
N PRO A 92 4.13 20.83 -14.02
CA PRO A 92 4.28 20.20 -12.71
C PRO A 92 3.69 18.80 -12.64
N ILE A 93 2.53 18.58 -13.28
CA ILE A 93 1.89 17.26 -13.35
C ILE A 93 2.76 16.28 -14.13
N ALA A 94 3.27 16.69 -15.29
CA ALA A 94 4.18 15.86 -16.08
C ALA A 94 5.47 15.51 -15.31
N ARG A 95 6.07 16.50 -14.62
CA ARG A 95 7.27 16.30 -13.82
C ARG A 95 7.03 15.33 -12.67
N ASN A 96 5.93 15.48 -11.93
CA ASN A 96 5.59 14.58 -10.83
C ASN A 96 5.26 13.17 -11.33
N LEU A 97 4.58 13.04 -12.47
CA LEU A 97 4.23 11.75 -13.05
C LEU A 97 5.47 10.93 -13.46
N ILE A 98 6.52 11.58 -13.98
CA ILE A 98 7.72 10.89 -14.46
C ILE A 98 8.79 10.77 -13.36
N PHE A 99 9.05 11.85 -12.61
CA PHE A 99 10.18 11.94 -11.68
C PHE A 99 9.81 11.75 -10.21
N GLY A 100 8.56 11.99 -9.82
CA GLY A 100 8.09 11.79 -8.44
C GLY A 100 8.41 10.40 -7.84
N PRO A 101 8.28 9.30 -8.61
CA PRO A 101 8.53 7.96 -8.08
C PRO A 101 10.01 7.58 -7.97
N ILE A 102 10.92 8.35 -8.56
CA ILE A 102 12.34 7.98 -8.66
C ILE A 102 12.96 7.86 -7.27
N GLU A 103 12.57 8.71 -6.33
CA GLU A 103 13.06 8.66 -4.96
C GLU A 103 12.72 7.33 -4.27
N ILE A 104 11.49 6.84 -4.46
CA ILE A 104 11.02 5.57 -3.91
C ILE A 104 11.62 4.38 -4.66
N ALA A 105 11.66 4.46 -6.00
CA ALA A 105 12.20 3.40 -6.86
C ALA A 105 13.70 3.18 -6.63
N GLY A 106 14.48 4.25 -6.47
CA GLY A 106 15.92 4.20 -6.26
C GLY A 106 16.35 3.76 -4.85
N ARG A 107 15.51 3.97 -3.83
CA ARG A 107 15.86 3.68 -2.42
C ARG A 107 15.16 2.47 -1.82
N GLY A 108 14.00 2.07 -2.33
CA GLY A 108 13.21 1.05 -1.67
C GLY A 108 13.85 -0.35 -1.64
N GLY A 109 14.86 -0.65 -2.47
CA GLY A 109 15.64 -1.88 -2.35
C GLY A 109 16.46 -1.95 -1.04
N GLY A 110 16.92 -0.80 -0.54
CA GLY A 110 17.66 -0.68 0.72
C GLY A 110 16.73 -0.60 1.94
N ASP A 111 15.75 0.30 1.90
CA ASP A 111 14.87 0.55 3.05
C ASP A 111 13.94 -0.64 3.35
N TYR A 112 13.44 -1.34 2.32
CA TYR A 112 12.54 -2.48 2.48
C TYR A 112 13.23 -3.85 2.56
N GLY A 113 14.55 -3.90 2.76
CA GLY A 113 15.39 -5.10 2.70
C GLY A 113 14.70 -6.42 3.06
N GLY A 114 14.90 -7.46 2.22
CA GLY A 114 14.31 -8.79 2.39
C GLY A 114 13.14 -9.10 1.44
N LEU A 115 12.63 -8.14 0.66
CA LEU A 115 11.52 -8.38 -0.28
C LEU A 115 11.82 -9.45 -1.35
N ARG A 116 13.10 -9.67 -1.70
CA ARG A 116 13.47 -10.76 -2.63
C ARG A 116 13.10 -12.15 -2.10
N ARG A 117 12.88 -12.31 -0.79
CA ARG A 117 12.34 -13.55 -0.21
C ARG A 117 10.99 -13.94 -0.81
N TYR A 118 10.17 -12.97 -1.21
CA TYR A 118 8.89 -13.24 -1.85
C TYR A 118 9.03 -13.94 -3.20
N VAL A 119 10.14 -13.72 -3.94
CA VAL A 119 10.46 -14.47 -5.17
C VAL A 119 10.67 -15.95 -4.84
N LEU A 120 11.49 -16.24 -3.83
CA LEU A 120 11.72 -17.62 -3.40
C LEU A 120 10.44 -18.26 -2.85
N GLN A 121 9.65 -17.52 -2.07
CA GLN A 121 8.39 -17.99 -1.51
C GLN A 121 7.37 -18.33 -2.59
N THR A 122 7.19 -17.47 -3.61
CA THR A 122 6.24 -17.76 -4.70
C THR A 122 6.69 -18.98 -5.51
N LEU A 123 7.99 -19.07 -5.83
CA LEU A 123 8.57 -20.20 -6.55
C LEU A 123 8.42 -21.51 -5.78
N ALA A 124 8.72 -21.51 -4.47
CA ALA A 124 8.62 -22.70 -3.63
C ALA A 124 7.16 -23.16 -3.43
N ARG A 125 6.24 -22.22 -3.18
CA ARG A 125 4.82 -22.54 -2.96
C ARG A 125 4.12 -23.04 -4.23
N ASN A 126 4.58 -22.64 -5.41
CA ASN A 126 3.94 -22.96 -6.69
C ASN A 126 4.89 -23.65 -7.68
N TYR A 127 5.83 -24.44 -7.18
CA TYR A 127 6.95 -24.98 -7.98
C TYR A 127 6.48 -25.73 -9.23
N VAL A 128 5.41 -26.53 -9.15
CA VAL A 128 4.86 -27.27 -10.29
C VAL A 128 4.45 -26.32 -11.42
N LEU A 129 3.69 -25.27 -11.09
CA LEU A 129 3.18 -24.31 -12.08
C LEU A 129 4.33 -23.52 -12.71
N TYR A 130 5.31 -23.09 -11.91
CA TYR A 130 6.47 -22.38 -12.41
C TYR A 130 7.33 -23.26 -13.31
N VAL A 131 7.57 -24.53 -12.95
CA VAL A 131 8.30 -25.47 -13.80
C VAL A 131 7.62 -25.63 -15.16
N LEU A 132 6.29 -25.82 -15.19
CA LEU A 132 5.54 -25.93 -16.44
C LEU A 132 5.69 -24.65 -17.30
N CYS A 133 5.52 -23.47 -16.70
CA CYS A 133 5.62 -22.21 -17.44
C CYS A 133 7.05 -21.94 -17.95
N PHE A 134 8.07 -22.11 -17.10
CA PHE A 134 9.46 -21.89 -17.48
C PHE A 134 9.94 -22.89 -18.54
N ALA A 135 9.60 -24.17 -18.39
CA ALA A 135 9.94 -25.18 -19.38
C ALA A 135 9.24 -24.91 -20.71
N GLY A 136 7.95 -24.54 -20.69
CA GLY A 136 7.21 -24.18 -21.90
C GLY A 136 7.80 -22.96 -22.63
N MET A 137 8.17 -21.92 -21.89
CA MET A 137 8.88 -20.75 -22.45
C MET A 137 10.25 -21.15 -23.02
N ALA A 138 11.04 -21.96 -22.30
CA ALA A 138 12.34 -22.41 -22.74
C ALA A 138 12.25 -23.24 -24.04
N LEU A 139 11.30 -24.19 -24.11
CA LEU A 139 11.03 -24.97 -25.32
C LEU A 139 10.63 -24.05 -26.49
N SER A 140 9.76 -23.08 -26.24
CA SER A 140 9.34 -22.12 -27.26
C SER A 140 10.51 -21.25 -27.76
N LEU A 141 11.43 -20.87 -26.86
CA LEU A 141 12.65 -20.12 -27.22
C LEU A 141 13.57 -20.93 -28.13
N THR A 142 13.75 -22.23 -27.88
CA THR A 142 14.57 -23.09 -28.76
C THR A 142 14.02 -23.19 -30.19
N GLN A 143 12.73 -22.92 -30.36
CA GLN A 143 12.02 -22.98 -31.64
C GLN A 143 11.53 -21.61 -32.11
N ILE A 144 12.08 -20.52 -31.58
CA ILE A 144 11.56 -19.15 -31.79
C ILE A 144 11.44 -18.76 -33.27
N MET A 145 12.35 -19.26 -34.11
CA MET A 145 12.35 -19.01 -35.56
C MET A 145 11.24 -19.77 -36.32
N LYS A 146 10.69 -20.83 -35.71
CA LYS A 146 9.56 -21.61 -36.25
C LYS A 146 8.20 -21.04 -35.84
N LEU A 147 8.18 -20.17 -34.83
CA LEU A 147 6.96 -19.52 -34.36
C LEU A 147 6.49 -18.49 -35.39
N ASP A 148 5.17 -18.33 -35.52
CA ASP A 148 4.60 -17.20 -36.22
C ASP A 148 4.90 -15.88 -35.48
N GLU A 149 4.78 -14.77 -36.19
CA GLU A 149 5.08 -13.43 -35.67
C GLU A 149 4.39 -13.13 -34.33
N ARG A 150 3.13 -13.51 -34.18
CA ARG A 150 2.34 -13.20 -32.97
C ARG A 150 2.85 -13.99 -31.77
N ARG A 151 3.04 -15.30 -31.94
CA ARG A 151 3.60 -16.15 -30.86
C ARG A 151 5.00 -15.72 -30.47
N ARG A 152 5.84 -15.32 -31.44
CA ARG A 152 7.18 -14.80 -31.16
C ARG A 152 7.14 -13.50 -30.36
N ILE A 153 6.30 -12.53 -30.75
CA ILE A 153 6.10 -11.28 -29.99
C ILE A 153 5.61 -11.59 -28.57
N ALA A 154 4.61 -12.46 -28.42
CA ALA A 154 4.10 -12.87 -27.12
C ALA A 154 5.16 -13.56 -26.25
N LEU A 155 6.03 -14.38 -26.85
CA LEU A 155 7.10 -15.07 -26.15
C LEU A 155 8.15 -14.09 -25.64
N ILE A 156 8.63 -13.19 -26.50
CA ILE A 156 9.60 -12.16 -26.13
C ILE A 156 9.00 -11.27 -25.03
N PHE A 157 7.75 -10.84 -25.18
CA PHE A 157 7.03 -10.10 -24.15
C PHE A 157 7.04 -10.85 -22.81
N SER A 158 6.63 -12.13 -22.82
CA SER A 158 6.53 -12.96 -21.62
C SER A 158 7.88 -13.13 -20.93
N VAL A 159 8.94 -13.38 -21.70
CA VAL A 159 10.30 -13.51 -21.17
C VAL A 159 10.78 -12.20 -20.55
N VAL A 160 10.62 -11.08 -21.25
CA VAL A 160 11.07 -9.77 -20.77
C VAL A 160 10.32 -9.36 -19.51
N ILE A 161 8.98 -9.47 -19.48
CA ILE A 161 8.20 -9.09 -18.29
C ILE A 161 8.56 -9.99 -17.10
N THR A 162 8.77 -11.29 -17.32
CA THR A 162 9.20 -12.21 -16.27
C THR A 162 10.57 -11.82 -15.72
N VAL A 163 11.56 -11.56 -16.58
CA VAL A 163 12.90 -11.15 -16.12
C VAL A 163 12.81 -9.83 -15.33
N LEU A 164 12.10 -8.82 -15.84
CA LEU A 164 11.97 -7.52 -15.17
C LEU A 164 11.29 -7.65 -13.79
N VAL A 165 10.22 -8.43 -13.70
CA VAL A 165 9.47 -8.63 -12.44
C VAL A 165 10.28 -9.42 -11.42
N PHE A 166 10.96 -10.50 -11.85
CA PHE A 166 11.71 -11.38 -10.94
C PHE A 166 13.07 -10.83 -10.55
N ALA A 167 13.67 -9.99 -11.39
CA ALA A 167 14.91 -9.26 -11.09
C ALA A 167 14.65 -7.96 -10.31
N HIS A 168 13.40 -7.53 -10.15
CA HIS A 168 13.09 -6.32 -9.41
C HIS A 168 13.50 -6.45 -7.94
N ASP A 169 14.16 -5.42 -7.39
CA ASP A 169 14.64 -5.42 -5.99
C ASP A 169 13.52 -5.23 -4.96
N GLN A 170 12.31 -4.87 -5.40
CA GLN A 170 11.13 -4.68 -4.54
C GLN A 170 9.91 -5.49 -5.04
N PRO A 171 10.00 -6.82 -5.20
CA PRO A 171 8.90 -7.62 -5.71
C PRO A 171 7.91 -7.87 -4.56
N TRP A 172 7.10 -6.87 -4.23
CA TRP A 172 5.94 -7.08 -3.37
C TRP A 172 5.08 -8.23 -3.94
N PRO A 173 4.41 -9.06 -3.12
CA PRO A 173 3.72 -10.25 -3.61
C PRO A 173 2.76 -10.00 -4.79
N TYR A 174 2.06 -8.87 -4.79
CA TYR A 174 1.14 -8.53 -5.88
C TYR A 174 1.84 -8.21 -7.21
N VAL A 175 3.14 -7.88 -7.23
CA VAL A 175 3.90 -7.57 -8.46
C VAL A 175 3.98 -8.79 -9.38
N PHE A 176 3.96 -10.02 -8.84
CA PHE A 176 3.99 -11.24 -9.65
C PHE A 176 2.78 -11.37 -10.58
N ILE A 177 1.63 -10.76 -10.25
CA ILE A 177 0.47 -10.72 -11.15
C ILE A 177 0.81 -10.08 -12.50
N MET A 178 1.89 -9.30 -12.55
CA MET A 178 2.32 -8.68 -13.80
C MET A 178 2.98 -9.67 -14.75
N ALA A 179 3.67 -10.70 -14.26
CA ALA A 179 4.30 -11.70 -15.11
C ALA A 179 3.43 -12.96 -15.29
N LEU A 180 2.75 -13.39 -14.22
CA LEU A 180 2.07 -14.69 -14.15
C LEU A 180 1.09 -14.97 -15.30
N PRO A 181 0.18 -14.06 -15.69
CA PRO A 181 -0.77 -14.33 -16.78
C PRO A 181 -0.06 -14.61 -18.11
N PHE A 182 1.05 -13.93 -18.39
CA PHE A 182 1.79 -14.07 -19.63
C PHE A 182 2.68 -15.31 -19.63
N MET A 183 3.30 -15.63 -18.49
CA MET A 183 4.00 -16.91 -18.29
C MET A 183 3.04 -18.10 -18.50
N SER A 184 1.81 -17.98 -18.02
CA SER A 184 0.84 -19.07 -18.06
C SER A 184 0.44 -19.50 -19.48
N LEU A 185 0.59 -18.61 -20.48
CA LEU A 185 0.35 -18.90 -21.91
C LEU A 185 1.21 -20.06 -22.43
N TRP A 186 2.33 -20.34 -21.78
CA TRP A 186 3.32 -21.32 -22.21
C TRP A 186 3.25 -22.65 -21.45
N SER A 187 2.42 -22.73 -20.40
CA SER A 187 2.35 -23.92 -19.55
C SER A 187 1.95 -25.18 -20.31
N LEU A 188 1.06 -25.06 -21.29
CA LEU A 188 0.59 -26.16 -22.14
C LEU A 188 1.64 -26.62 -23.16
N THR A 189 2.55 -25.75 -23.59
CA THR A 189 3.58 -26.11 -24.58
C THR A 189 4.49 -27.23 -24.07
N MET A 190 4.75 -27.28 -22.77
CA MET A 190 5.45 -28.40 -22.16
C MET A 190 4.63 -29.70 -22.22
N LEU A 191 3.31 -29.62 -21.98
CA LEU A 191 2.42 -30.79 -22.04
C LEU A 191 2.32 -31.34 -23.47
N ASP A 192 2.23 -30.46 -24.47
CA ASP A 192 2.25 -30.84 -25.88
C ASP A 192 3.55 -31.57 -26.24
N GLY A 193 4.69 -31.09 -25.73
CA GLY A 193 5.99 -31.75 -25.92
C GLY A 193 6.07 -33.14 -25.26
N LEU A 194 5.29 -33.38 -24.20
CA LEU A 194 5.19 -34.67 -23.50
C LEU A 194 4.07 -35.56 -24.04
N ALA A 195 3.22 -35.07 -24.96
CA ALA A 195 2.03 -35.77 -25.42
C ALA A 195 2.32 -37.16 -26.02
N THR A 196 3.51 -37.34 -26.59
CA THR A 196 3.96 -38.62 -27.16
C THR A 196 4.42 -39.64 -26.10
N ARG A 197 4.57 -39.23 -24.83
CA ARG A 197 5.04 -40.08 -23.73
C ARG A 197 3.97 -40.17 -22.63
N VAL A 198 3.04 -41.11 -22.79
CA VAL A 198 1.83 -41.28 -21.97
C VAL A 198 2.08 -41.26 -20.46
N LEU A 199 3.14 -41.92 -19.97
CA LEU A 199 3.47 -41.95 -18.55
C LEU A 199 3.79 -40.55 -18.00
N TYR A 200 4.68 -39.80 -18.68
CA TYR A 200 5.08 -38.45 -18.24
C TYR A 200 3.91 -37.46 -18.35
N LEU A 201 3.07 -37.61 -19.37
CA LEU A 201 1.86 -36.81 -19.52
C LEU A 201 0.89 -37.04 -18.35
N ARG A 202 0.65 -38.30 -17.94
CA ARG A 202 -0.20 -38.63 -16.79
C ARG A 202 0.35 -38.06 -15.49
N ILE A 203 1.67 -38.15 -15.27
CA ILE A 203 2.33 -37.56 -14.10
C ILE A 203 2.17 -36.05 -14.09
N ALA A 204 2.37 -35.39 -15.23
CA ALA A 204 2.22 -33.93 -15.35
C ALA A 204 0.78 -33.47 -15.06
N TRP A 205 -0.22 -34.19 -15.57
CA TRP A 205 -1.63 -33.92 -15.26
C TRP A 205 -1.97 -34.14 -13.79
N ALA A 206 -1.50 -35.23 -13.19
CA ALA A 206 -1.70 -35.51 -11.77
C ALA A 206 -1.07 -34.43 -10.89
N ALA A 207 0.16 -33.99 -11.22
CA ALA A 207 0.84 -32.91 -10.53
C ALA A 207 0.09 -31.57 -10.66
N LEU A 208 -0.43 -31.26 -11.86
CA LEU A 208 -1.21 -30.05 -12.10
C LEU A 208 -2.53 -30.07 -11.32
N ALA A 209 -3.26 -31.19 -11.33
CA ALA A 209 -4.50 -31.36 -10.59
C ALA A 209 -4.27 -31.22 -9.07
N ALA A 210 -3.20 -31.84 -8.56
CA ALA A 210 -2.81 -31.71 -7.16
C ALA A 210 -2.44 -30.25 -6.81
N ALA A 211 -1.70 -29.56 -7.66
CA ALA A 211 -1.34 -28.15 -7.45
C ALA A 211 -2.58 -27.24 -7.40
N ILE A 212 -3.54 -27.44 -8.30
CA ILE A 212 -4.83 -26.70 -8.30
C ILE A 212 -5.62 -27.01 -7.03
N ALA A 213 -5.74 -28.29 -6.65
CA ALA A 213 -6.47 -28.69 -5.44
C ALA A 213 -5.85 -28.10 -4.17
N MET A 214 -4.52 -28.17 -4.03
CA MET A 214 -3.80 -27.54 -2.91
C MET A 214 -4.02 -26.02 -2.89
N SER A 215 -3.91 -25.36 -4.04
CA SER A 215 -4.17 -23.92 -4.15
C SER A 215 -5.58 -23.56 -3.71
N PHE A 216 -6.59 -24.33 -4.14
CA PHE A 216 -7.98 -24.14 -3.74
C PHE A 216 -8.17 -24.28 -2.22
N VAL A 217 -7.60 -25.32 -1.61
CA VAL A 217 -7.67 -25.54 -0.15
C VAL A 217 -7.00 -24.40 0.61
N VAL A 218 -5.82 -23.95 0.19
CA VAL A 218 -5.12 -22.83 0.84
C VAL A 218 -5.93 -21.53 0.74
N ASN A 219 -6.57 -21.27 -0.39
CA ASN A 219 -7.46 -20.11 -0.54
C ASN A 219 -8.68 -20.19 0.39
N LEU A 220 -9.25 -21.38 0.62
CA LEU A 220 -10.32 -21.57 1.60
C LEU A 220 -9.85 -21.33 3.04
N LEU A 221 -8.61 -21.70 3.37
CA LEU A 221 -8.04 -21.38 4.68
C LEU A 221 -7.89 -19.87 4.89
N TYR A 222 -7.69 -19.10 3.82
CA TYR A 222 -7.63 -17.64 3.87
C TYR A 222 -8.94 -17.00 4.37
N LEU A 223 -10.07 -17.69 4.18
CA LEU A 223 -11.37 -17.25 4.72
C LEU A 223 -11.44 -17.31 6.26
N ARG A 224 -10.44 -17.92 6.93
CA ARG A 224 -10.33 -17.91 8.39
C ARG A 224 -9.72 -16.63 8.93
N ILE A 225 -9.15 -15.77 8.08
CA ILE A 225 -8.61 -14.47 8.51
C ILE A 225 -9.79 -13.60 8.90
N ASP A 226 -9.82 -13.21 10.18
CA ASP A 226 -10.82 -12.33 10.75
C ASP A 226 -10.20 -10.95 11.02
N ASN A 227 -10.89 -9.91 10.57
CA ASN A 227 -10.49 -8.52 10.78
C ASN A 227 -11.42 -7.80 11.78
N ALA A 228 -12.20 -8.54 12.58
CA ALA A 228 -13.18 -7.98 13.50
C ALA A 228 -12.57 -6.98 14.49
N ALA A 229 -11.37 -7.23 15.01
CA ALA A 229 -10.69 -6.33 15.95
C ALA A 229 -10.29 -4.99 15.30
N GLN A 230 -9.79 -5.04 14.07
CA GLN A 230 -9.41 -3.87 13.28
C GLN A 230 -10.65 -3.05 12.88
N LEU A 231 -11.72 -3.74 12.47
CA LEU A 231 -13.01 -3.10 12.17
C LEU A 231 -13.64 -2.47 13.42
N GLU A 232 -13.57 -3.13 14.57
CA GLU A 232 -14.03 -2.57 15.84
C GLU A 232 -13.23 -1.31 16.21
N LEU A 233 -11.90 -1.33 16.06
CA LEU A 233 -11.06 -0.16 16.31
C LEU A 233 -11.44 1.01 15.40
N VAL A 234 -11.58 0.77 14.09
CA VAL A 234 -11.97 1.78 13.11
C VAL A 234 -13.35 2.36 13.45
N ALA A 235 -14.36 1.51 13.65
CA ALA A 235 -15.72 1.95 13.97
C ALA A 235 -15.76 2.77 15.28
N ARG A 236 -15.01 2.35 16.30
CA ARG A 236 -14.91 3.07 17.57
C ARG A 236 -14.23 4.42 17.38
N ALA A 237 -13.12 4.47 16.66
CA ALA A 237 -12.41 5.72 16.35
C ALA A 237 -13.29 6.70 15.56
N GLU A 238 -13.99 6.22 14.52
CA GLU A 238 -14.92 7.06 13.74
C GLU A 238 -16.06 7.61 14.59
N SER A 239 -16.54 6.85 15.57
CA SER A 239 -17.61 7.32 16.46
C SER A 239 -17.17 8.49 17.37
N LEU A 240 -15.87 8.61 17.65
CA LEU A 240 -15.28 9.60 18.56
C LEU A 240 -14.85 10.90 17.86
N LEU A 241 -14.89 10.93 16.53
CA LEU A 241 -14.48 12.05 15.71
C LEU A 241 -15.68 12.75 15.05
N ALA A 242 -15.76 14.06 15.19
CA ALA A 242 -16.57 14.91 14.32
C ALA A 242 -15.93 15.01 12.92
N SER A 243 -16.67 15.56 11.95
CA SER A 243 -16.22 15.66 10.55
C SER A 243 -15.02 16.60 10.36
N ASP A 244 -14.89 17.60 11.22
CA ASP A 244 -13.84 18.62 11.22
C ASP A 244 -12.66 18.28 12.15
N GLU A 245 -12.80 17.24 12.97
CA GLU A 245 -11.77 16.79 13.89
C GLU A 245 -10.72 15.92 13.20
N ARG A 246 -9.46 16.09 13.62
CA ARG A 246 -8.32 15.40 13.03
C ARG A 246 -7.91 14.19 13.85
N TYR A 247 -7.39 13.18 13.16
CA TYR A 247 -6.78 12.00 13.78
C TYR A 247 -5.39 11.74 13.19
N PHE A 248 -4.59 10.90 13.83
CA PHE A 248 -3.32 10.44 13.29
C PHE A 248 -3.14 8.94 13.52
N ASP A 249 -2.69 8.23 12.50
CA ASP A 249 -2.37 6.80 12.59
C ASP A 249 -1.13 6.40 11.78
N GLY A 250 -0.67 7.29 10.88
CA GLY A 250 0.44 7.06 9.97
C GLY A 250 0.16 6.00 8.89
N ILE A 251 -1.10 5.65 8.64
CA ILE A 251 -1.50 4.61 7.68
C ILE A 251 -2.64 5.08 6.78
N GLY A 252 -3.62 5.82 7.30
CA GLY A 252 -4.87 6.15 6.61
C GLY A 252 -5.99 5.14 6.80
N MET A 253 -6.19 4.69 8.04
CA MET A 253 -7.24 3.73 8.42
C MET A 253 -8.64 4.33 8.41
N LEU A 254 -8.82 5.64 8.56
CA LEU A 254 -10.13 6.31 8.56
C LEU A 254 -10.30 7.15 7.28
N PRO A 255 -10.76 6.57 6.16
CA PRO A 255 -10.79 7.24 4.86
C PRO A 255 -11.73 8.45 4.81
N ASN A 256 -12.73 8.50 5.70
CA ASN A 256 -13.72 9.57 5.76
C ASN A 256 -13.32 10.72 6.71
N ARG A 257 -12.13 10.67 7.30
CA ARG A 257 -11.69 11.63 8.33
C ARG A 257 -10.44 12.36 7.87
N MET A 258 -10.25 13.57 8.39
CA MET A 258 -9.09 14.38 8.04
C MET A 258 -7.86 13.94 8.84
N GLU A 259 -6.81 13.57 8.11
CA GLU A 259 -5.47 13.52 8.68
C GLU A 259 -4.82 14.91 8.62
N PRO A 260 -3.96 15.25 9.58
CA PRO A 260 -3.20 16.50 9.57
C PRO A 260 -2.12 16.53 8.47
N THR A 261 -1.93 15.44 7.72
CA THR A 261 -0.91 15.28 6.67
C THR A 261 -1.31 14.17 5.68
N THR A 262 -0.65 14.13 4.52
CA THR A 262 -0.63 12.97 3.60
C THR A 262 0.50 11.99 3.93
N LEU A 263 1.15 12.13 5.09
CA LEU A 263 2.25 11.28 5.54
C LEU A 263 1.78 9.84 5.74
N TRP A 264 2.27 8.94 4.91
CA TRP A 264 2.15 7.52 5.13
C TRP A 264 3.42 7.01 5.79
N LEU A 265 3.35 6.54 7.04
CA LEU A 265 4.45 5.91 7.77
C LEU A 265 4.76 4.51 7.24
N ASP A 266 5.05 4.41 5.95
CA ASP A 266 5.66 3.22 5.38
C ASP A 266 7.09 3.02 5.93
N LYS A 267 7.78 1.92 5.57
CA LYS A 267 9.10 1.63 6.16
C LYS A 267 10.12 2.72 5.84
N HIS A 268 10.04 3.33 4.66
CA HIS A 268 10.92 4.43 4.29
C HIS A 268 10.69 5.65 5.20
N TYR A 269 9.44 6.08 5.38
CA TYR A 269 9.10 7.22 6.21
C TYR A 269 9.31 6.99 7.69
N VAL A 270 9.17 5.75 8.19
CA VAL A 270 9.58 5.37 9.54
C VAL A 270 11.09 5.58 9.72
N LEU A 271 11.92 5.03 8.84
CA LEU A 271 13.37 5.19 8.91
C LEU A 271 13.80 6.66 8.74
N LYS A 272 13.15 7.39 7.83
CA LYS A 272 13.37 8.84 7.65
C LYS A 272 13.02 9.62 8.92
N THR A 273 11.89 9.32 9.55
CA THR A 273 11.45 9.93 10.81
C THR A 273 12.48 9.73 11.92
N LEU A 274 12.98 8.49 12.06
CA LEU A 274 14.02 8.17 13.04
C LEU A 274 15.32 8.95 12.77
N ARG A 275 15.76 9.03 11.50
CA ARG A 275 16.96 9.79 11.11
C ARG A 275 16.82 11.30 11.34
N GLU A 276 15.66 11.87 11.04
CA GLU A 276 15.41 13.31 11.14
C GLU A 276 15.00 13.77 12.54
N SER A 277 14.54 12.84 13.40
CA SER A 277 14.14 13.11 14.78
C SER A 277 13.15 14.29 14.88
N GLY A 278 13.43 15.31 15.70
CA GLY A 278 12.55 16.48 15.85
C GLY A 278 12.36 17.35 14.60
N ARG A 279 13.12 17.08 13.52
CA ARG A 279 12.94 17.75 12.22
C ARG A 279 12.05 16.95 11.27
N SER A 280 11.64 15.74 11.66
CA SER A 280 10.81 14.88 10.84
C SER A 280 9.41 15.45 10.62
N GLU A 281 8.79 15.05 9.51
CA GLU A 281 7.42 15.41 9.20
C GLU A 281 6.44 14.91 10.27
N ALA A 282 6.60 13.67 10.75
CA ALA A 282 5.77 13.10 11.82
C ALA A 282 5.81 13.96 13.10
N TYR A 283 7.00 14.42 13.49
CA TYR A 283 7.15 15.33 14.64
C TYR A 283 6.52 16.70 14.36
N SER A 284 6.74 17.28 13.18
CA SER A 284 6.15 18.57 12.80
C SER A 284 4.62 18.51 12.76
N VAL A 285 4.04 17.39 12.34
CA VAL A 285 2.59 17.19 12.24
C VAL A 285 1.97 17.13 13.64
N LEU A 286 2.51 16.29 14.52
CA LEU A 286 2.01 16.17 15.90
C LEU A 286 2.21 17.45 16.72
N SER A 287 3.26 18.23 16.44
CA SER A 287 3.54 19.48 17.18
C SER A 287 2.74 20.69 16.67
N LYS A 288 2.60 20.88 15.35
CA LYS A 288 1.93 22.06 14.77
C LYS A 288 0.44 21.87 14.52
N SER A 289 -0.01 20.63 14.42
CA SER A 289 -1.40 20.29 14.12
C SER A 289 -1.82 19.05 14.90
N PRO A 290 -1.79 19.12 16.24
CA PRO A 290 -2.03 17.97 17.10
C PRO A 290 -3.42 17.37 16.82
N PRO A 291 -3.50 16.05 16.58
CA PRO A 291 -4.76 15.36 16.33
C PRO A 291 -5.55 15.21 17.64
N LYS A 292 -6.88 15.13 17.57
CA LYS A 292 -7.70 14.78 18.74
C LYS A 292 -7.47 13.32 19.15
N LEU A 293 -7.28 12.45 18.16
CA LEU A 293 -7.23 11.01 18.32
C LEU A 293 -5.97 10.44 17.66
N ILE A 294 -5.31 9.49 18.31
CA ILE A 294 -4.20 8.73 17.75
C ILE A 294 -4.60 7.25 17.76
N LEU A 295 -4.62 6.63 16.57
CA LEU A 295 -4.72 5.19 16.44
C LEU A 295 -3.31 4.61 16.49
N TRP A 296 -3.09 3.72 17.44
CA TRP A 296 -1.79 3.19 17.75
C TRP A 296 -1.55 1.88 17.00
N SER A 297 -0.52 1.85 16.19
CA SER A 297 -0.11 0.68 15.42
C SER A 297 1.38 0.41 15.62
N TYR A 298 1.85 -0.74 15.13
CA TYR A 298 3.27 -1.10 15.13
C TYR A 298 4.17 -0.02 14.49
N ARG A 299 3.63 0.81 13.58
CA ARG A 299 4.37 1.93 12.97
C ARG A 299 4.57 3.09 13.95
N MET A 300 3.58 3.34 14.79
CA MET A 300 3.68 4.30 15.89
C MET A 300 4.71 3.83 16.92
N ASP A 301 4.76 2.53 17.21
CA ASP A 301 5.78 1.95 18.09
C ASP A 301 7.19 2.20 17.55
N TYR A 302 7.40 2.04 16.24
CA TYR A 302 8.71 2.29 15.64
C TYR A 302 9.17 3.74 15.74
N ILE A 303 8.28 4.71 15.58
CA ILE A 303 8.64 6.13 15.67
C ILE A 303 8.49 6.70 17.09
N TYR A 304 8.05 5.90 18.06
CA TYR A 304 7.78 6.31 19.43
C TYR A 304 8.93 7.12 20.06
N PRO A 305 10.22 6.75 19.92
CA PRO A 305 11.31 7.53 20.51
C PRO A 305 11.35 9.00 20.05
N VAL A 306 10.84 9.29 18.84
CA VAL A 306 10.80 10.64 18.26
C VAL A 306 9.57 11.41 18.74
N VAL A 307 8.40 10.75 18.77
CA VAL A 307 7.12 11.41 19.06
C VAL A 307 6.72 11.37 20.54
N ALA A 308 7.36 10.54 21.36
CA ALA A 308 7.11 10.41 22.79
C ALA A 308 6.99 11.75 23.54
N PRO A 309 7.87 12.77 23.30
CA PRO A 309 7.75 14.06 23.97
C PRO A 309 6.43 14.80 23.72
N LEU A 310 5.77 14.54 22.59
CA LEU A 310 4.52 15.21 22.20
C LEU A 310 3.26 14.47 22.68
N ILE A 311 3.39 13.18 23.02
CA ILE A 311 2.22 12.32 23.28
C ILE A 311 2.11 11.86 24.73
N LEU A 312 3.24 11.67 25.43
CA LEU A 312 3.27 11.02 26.75
C LEU A 312 2.40 11.72 27.80
N ASN A 313 2.45 13.05 27.82
CA ASN A 313 1.73 13.88 28.79
C ASN A 313 0.49 14.56 28.19
N GLY A 314 0.17 14.32 26.92
CA GLY A 314 -0.94 14.99 26.23
C GLY A 314 -2.05 14.06 25.76
N TYR A 315 -1.80 12.74 25.77
CA TYR A 315 -2.74 11.75 25.26
C TYR A 315 -2.91 10.59 26.23
N VAL A 316 -4.15 10.12 26.36
CA VAL A 316 -4.53 9.04 27.27
C VAL A 316 -5.20 7.91 26.50
N ARG A 317 -4.88 6.67 26.86
CA ARG A 317 -5.53 5.48 26.30
C ARG A 317 -6.95 5.32 26.85
N ILE A 318 -7.93 5.24 25.95
CA ILE A 318 -9.36 5.05 26.25
C ILE A 318 -9.91 3.72 25.71
N ALA A 319 -9.20 3.09 24.78
CA ALA A 319 -9.44 1.74 24.27
C ALA A 319 -8.11 1.13 23.80
N PRO A 320 -8.02 -0.21 23.65
CA PRO A 320 -6.88 -0.84 22.98
C PRO A 320 -6.56 -0.13 21.67
N ASN A 321 -5.28 0.19 21.47
CA ASN A 321 -4.76 0.89 20.30
C ASN A 321 -5.37 2.27 20.05
N LEU A 322 -6.03 2.89 21.04
CA LEU A 322 -6.73 4.15 20.86
C LEU A 322 -6.41 5.14 21.96
N ARG A 323 -5.75 6.23 21.58
CA ARG A 323 -5.39 7.33 22.47
C ARG A 323 -6.14 8.58 22.05
N ILE A 324 -6.62 9.35 23.02
CA ILE A 324 -7.30 10.64 22.79
C ILE A 324 -6.54 11.72 23.54
N ALA A 325 -6.54 12.96 23.02
CA ALA A 325 -6.05 14.12 23.73
C ALA A 325 -6.69 14.19 25.12
N GLY A 326 -5.88 14.29 26.17
CA GLY A 326 -6.34 14.27 27.54
C GLY A 326 -5.41 13.53 28.49
N VAL A 327 -5.83 13.45 29.75
CA VAL A 327 -5.02 12.88 30.84
C VAL A 327 -5.89 12.08 31.80
N ARG A 328 -5.30 11.04 32.39
CA ARG A 328 -5.89 10.23 33.46
C ARG A 328 -5.47 10.76 34.82
N LEU A 329 -6.44 11.09 35.65
CA LEU A 329 -6.25 11.67 36.98
C LEU A 329 -6.73 10.70 38.06
N GLN A 330 -5.95 10.59 39.13
CA GLN A 330 -6.37 9.99 40.39
C GLN A 330 -6.57 11.10 41.43
N PRO A 331 -7.50 10.93 42.39
CA PRO A 331 -7.71 11.92 43.46
C PRO A 331 -6.40 12.24 44.20
N GLY A 332 -6.08 13.53 44.33
CA GLY A 332 -4.87 14.03 45.01
C GLY A 332 -3.54 13.81 44.26
N GLU A 333 -3.55 13.16 43.09
CA GLU A 333 -2.34 12.96 42.29
C GLU A 333 -2.07 14.19 41.42
N ARG A 334 -0.92 14.83 41.62
CA ARG A 334 -0.45 15.95 40.79
C ARG A 334 0.18 15.42 39.51
N LYS A 335 -0.35 15.80 38.34
CA LYS A 335 0.21 15.47 37.01
C LYS A 335 0.53 16.68 36.18
N ILE A 336 1.47 16.51 35.24
CA ILE A 336 1.68 17.43 34.14
C ILE A 336 0.81 16.96 32.99
N PHE A 337 -0.13 17.79 32.56
CA PHE A 337 -0.91 17.61 31.35
C PHE A 337 -0.42 18.63 30.31
N ASP A 338 0.25 18.15 29.26
CA ASP A 338 0.61 19.01 28.13
C ASP A 338 -0.57 19.07 27.18
N VAL A 339 -1.38 20.12 27.30
CA VAL A 339 -2.63 20.28 26.57
C VAL A 339 -2.31 20.39 25.08
N PRO A 340 -2.66 19.39 24.25
CA PRO A 340 -2.28 19.43 22.85
C PRO A 340 -3.19 20.37 22.05
N ILE A 341 -4.49 20.39 22.38
CA ILE A 341 -5.51 21.14 21.64
C ILE A 341 -6.21 22.11 22.59
N ALA A 342 -6.28 23.38 22.19
CA ALA A 342 -7.05 24.39 22.93
C ALA A 342 -8.54 24.03 22.92
N GLY A 343 -9.23 24.20 24.05
CA GLY A 343 -10.69 24.04 24.07
C GLY A 343 -11.28 23.73 25.44
N SER A 344 -12.53 23.30 25.41
CA SER A 344 -13.33 22.95 26.59
C SER A 344 -13.07 21.51 27.00
N TYR A 345 -12.62 21.26 28.23
CA TYR A 345 -12.33 19.93 28.77
C TYR A 345 -13.27 19.58 29.93
N ALA A 346 -13.78 18.35 29.95
CA ALA A 346 -14.66 17.83 31.00
C ALA A 346 -14.10 16.54 31.61
N LEU A 347 -14.61 16.18 32.79
CA LEU A 347 -14.27 14.92 33.46
C LEU A 347 -15.19 13.80 32.98
N TYR A 348 -14.60 12.63 32.75
CA TYR A 348 -15.30 11.43 32.34
C TYR A 348 -14.85 10.22 33.17
N ASN A 349 -15.76 9.29 33.45
CA ASN A 349 -15.41 8.02 34.06
C ASN A 349 -14.80 7.05 33.02
N LYS A 350 -14.44 5.84 33.48
CA LYS A 350 -13.89 4.77 32.65
C LYS A 350 -14.77 4.30 31.48
N ASP A 351 -16.07 4.56 31.54
CA ASP A 351 -17.06 4.17 30.52
C ASP A 351 -17.44 5.35 29.59
N GLY A 352 -16.86 6.53 29.83
CA GLY A 352 -17.10 7.75 29.05
C GLY A 352 -18.33 8.55 29.47
N THR A 353 -18.94 8.24 30.61
CA THR A 353 -19.99 9.06 31.21
C THR A 353 -19.37 10.28 31.87
N GLN A 354 -19.93 11.46 31.61
CA GLN A 354 -19.44 12.72 32.19
C GLN A 354 -19.63 12.73 33.72
N LEU A 355 -18.62 13.22 34.42
CA LEU A 355 -18.59 13.35 35.88
C LEU A 355 -18.69 14.82 36.29
N SER A 356 -19.29 15.04 37.45
CA SER A 356 -19.16 16.30 38.20
C SER A 356 -17.97 16.19 39.15
N GLY A 357 -17.27 17.29 39.38
CA GLY A 357 -16.06 17.29 40.19
C GLY A 357 -15.33 18.63 40.17
N GLN A 358 -14.15 18.65 40.79
CA GLN A 358 -13.26 19.81 40.81
C GLN A 358 -11.85 19.39 40.42
N VAL A 359 -11.22 20.22 39.59
CA VAL A 359 -9.84 20.03 39.13
C VAL A 359 -9.08 21.30 39.47
N ASP A 360 -7.95 21.15 40.16
CA ASP A 360 -6.95 22.20 40.26
C ASP A 360 -6.16 22.24 38.96
N VAL A 361 -6.14 23.40 38.31
CA VAL A 361 -5.29 23.70 37.15
C VAL A 361 -4.37 24.86 37.52
N ASP A 362 -3.07 24.62 37.52
CA ASP A 362 -2.01 25.61 37.84
C ASP A 362 -2.22 26.34 39.19
N GLY A 363 -2.74 25.64 40.20
CA GLY A 363 -3.01 26.17 41.55
C GLY A 363 -4.41 26.77 41.71
N LYS A 364 -5.29 26.65 40.71
CA LYS A 364 -6.65 27.18 40.74
C LYS A 364 -7.67 26.05 40.63
N VAL A 365 -8.46 25.86 41.69
CA VAL A 365 -9.56 24.88 41.72
C VAL A 365 -10.74 25.40 40.91
N LEU A 366 -11.14 24.62 39.90
CA LEU A 366 -12.20 24.94 38.95
C LEU A 366 -13.15 23.75 38.77
N ALA A 367 -14.42 24.03 38.55
CA ALA A 367 -15.41 23.03 38.15
C ALA A 367 -15.39 22.87 36.62
N PRO A 368 -15.29 21.65 36.07
CA PRO A 368 -15.44 21.41 34.63
C PRO A 368 -16.85 21.75 34.12
N PRO A 369 -17.01 22.16 32.85
CA PRO A 369 -15.98 22.19 31.81
C PRO A 369 -14.97 23.33 31.97
N LEU A 370 -13.70 23.04 31.68
CA LEU A 370 -12.55 23.94 31.81
C LEU A 370 -12.09 24.40 30.44
N GLN A 371 -11.87 25.70 30.25
CA GLN A 371 -11.20 26.19 29.05
C GLN A 371 -9.69 26.11 29.23
N LEU A 372 -9.03 25.25 28.46
CA LEU A 372 -7.59 25.05 28.51
C LEU A 372 -6.93 25.57 27.24
N SER A 373 -5.85 26.33 27.42
CA SER A 373 -4.93 26.71 26.34
C SER A 373 -3.88 25.61 26.11
N PRO A 374 -3.26 25.52 24.92
CA PRO A 374 -2.20 24.55 24.67
C PRO A 374 -0.99 24.74 25.59
N GLY A 375 -0.23 23.68 25.80
CA GLY A 375 0.99 23.67 26.61
C GLY A 375 0.84 23.02 27.98
N PRO A 376 1.93 22.99 28.77
CA PRO A 376 1.98 22.26 30.04
C PRO A 376 1.12 22.93 31.11
N LYS A 377 0.31 22.10 31.78
CA LYS A 377 -0.54 22.44 32.92
C LYS A 377 -0.27 21.48 34.07
N THR A 378 -0.15 22.01 35.28
CA THR A 378 -0.24 21.19 36.49
C THR A 378 -1.71 20.92 36.76
N VAL A 379 -2.12 19.65 36.82
CA VAL A 379 -3.50 19.25 37.08
C VAL A 379 -3.60 18.29 38.27
N THR A 380 -4.59 18.50 39.13
CA THR A 380 -4.89 17.61 40.27
C THR A 380 -6.40 17.44 40.42
N LEU A 381 -6.87 16.20 40.59
CA LEU A 381 -8.30 15.91 40.82
C LEU A 381 -8.62 16.02 42.32
N HIS A 382 -9.62 16.83 42.67
CA HIS A 382 -10.09 16.98 44.06
C HIS A 382 -11.33 16.14 44.36
N ASP A 383 -12.28 16.10 43.41
CA ASP A 383 -13.52 15.32 43.45
C ASP A 383 -13.85 14.88 42.02
N PRO A 384 -14.45 13.69 41.77
CA PRO A 384 -15.06 12.74 42.72
C PRO A 384 -14.13 11.60 43.18
N ALA A 385 -14.63 10.72 44.05
CA ALA A 385 -13.92 9.66 44.82
C ALA A 385 -13.21 8.55 44.01
N GLY A 386 -12.98 8.72 42.70
CA GLY A 386 -12.36 7.71 41.85
C GLY A 386 -11.61 8.30 40.67
N GLU A 387 -11.00 7.42 39.89
CA GLU A 387 -10.28 7.77 38.66
C GLU A 387 -11.18 8.54 37.68
N ALA A 388 -10.64 9.61 37.10
CA ALA A 388 -11.31 10.38 36.07
C ALA A 388 -10.38 10.68 34.89
N LEU A 389 -10.96 10.80 33.70
CA LEU A 389 -10.30 11.23 32.48
C LEU A 389 -10.68 12.69 32.22
N LEU A 390 -9.69 13.57 32.12
CA LEU A 390 -9.89 14.94 31.67
C LEU A 390 -9.69 15.00 30.15
N LEU A 391 -10.78 15.13 29.41
CA LEU A 391 -10.82 15.01 27.94
C LEU A 391 -11.52 16.21 27.31
N PRO A 392 -11.29 16.52 26.02
CA PRO A 392 -12.10 17.48 25.28
C PRO A 392 -13.58 17.14 25.40
N THR A 393 -14.43 18.15 25.54
CA THR A 393 -15.87 17.97 25.72
C THR A 393 -16.45 17.21 24.52
N GLY A 394 -17.18 16.13 24.78
CA GLY A 394 -17.79 15.29 23.77
C GLY A 394 -18.70 14.21 24.34
N PHE A 395 -19.24 13.38 23.44
CA PHE A 395 -20.10 12.25 23.79
C PHE A 395 -19.29 10.95 23.79
N TYR A 396 -19.00 10.41 24.97
CA TYR A 396 -18.12 9.24 25.11
C TYR A 396 -18.79 8.02 25.75
N ALA A 397 -20.01 8.15 26.27
CA ALA A 397 -20.70 7.08 26.98
C ALA A 397 -20.78 5.79 26.14
N GLY A 398 -20.27 4.69 26.69
CA GLY A 398 -20.23 3.37 26.05
C GLY A 398 -19.16 3.21 24.95
N ARG A 399 -18.34 4.24 24.70
CA ARG A 399 -17.32 4.23 23.64
C ARG A 399 -15.92 3.89 24.15
N PHE A 400 -15.70 3.87 25.46
CA PHE A 400 -14.44 3.43 26.06
C PHE A 400 -14.42 1.90 26.22
N LYS A 401 -13.21 1.31 26.19
CA LYS A 401 -13.01 -0.13 26.35
C LYS A 401 -11.77 -0.36 27.21
N PRO A 402 -11.86 -1.05 28.36
CA PRO A 402 -10.67 -1.38 29.11
C PRO A 402 -9.80 -2.37 28.35
N GLY A 403 -8.47 -2.23 28.45
CA GLY A 403 -7.52 -3.16 27.85
C GLY A 403 -6.14 -2.53 27.61
N SER A 404 -5.15 -3.39 27.40
CA SER A 404 -3.86 -3.02 26.81
C SER A 404 -3.99 -2.90 25.30
N ASP A 405 -2.97 -2.33 24.65
CA ASP A 405 -2.89 -2.39 23.20
C ASP A 405 -2.76 -3.85 22.75
N ASN A 406 -3.29 -4.15 21.57
CA ASN A 406 -3.10 -5.41 20.88
C ASN A 406 -1.90 -5.26 19.93
N ASP A 407 -0.74 -5.74 20.37
CA ASP A 407 0.50 -5.69 19.58
C ASP A 407 0.41 -6.57 18.32
N LEU A 408 -0.53 -7.53 18.32
CA LEU A 408 -0.78 -8.47 17.23
C LEU A 408 -1.94 -8.03 16.32
N LEU A 409 -2.42 -6.78 16.47
CA LEU A 409 -3.56 -6.26 15.71
C LEU A 409 -3.40 -6.38 14.19
N PHE A 410 -2.16 -6.44 13.68
CA PHE A 410 -1.87 -6.62 12.26
C PHE A 410 -1.01 -7.85 11.95
N GLU A 411 -0.80 -8.74 12.94
CA GLU A 411 -0.04 -9.97 12.75
C GLU A 411 -0.79 -10.94 11.82
N GLY A 412 -0.07 -11.64 10.93
CA GLY A 412 -0.66 -12.65 10.05
C GLY A 412 -1.50 -12.11 8.89
N VAL A 413 -1.71 -10.78 8.79
CA VAL A 413 -2.39 -10.14 7.65
C VAL A 413 -1.43 -9.95 6.47
N TYR A 414 -0.14 -9.76 6.74
CA TYR A 414 0.89 -9.43 5.74
C TYR A 414 2.04 -10.46 5.62
N ASP A 415 2.00 -11.57 6.37
CA ASP A 415 3.07 -12.59 6.46
C ASP A 415 2.90 -13.81 5.53
#